data_AF-A0A8S1L7E3-F1
#
_entry.id   AF-A0A8S1L7E3-F1
#
_cell.length_a   1.000
_cell.length_b   1.000
_cell.length_c   1.000
_cell.angle_alpha   90.00
_cell.angle_beta   90.00
_cell.angle_gamma   90.00
#
_symmetry.space_group_name_H-M   'P 1'
#
loop_
_entity.id
_entity.type
_entity.pdbx_description
1 polymer ?
#
loop_
_entity_poly.entity_id
_entity_poly.type
_entity_poly.pdbx_seq_one_letter_code
_entity_poly.pdbx_strand_id
1 'polypeptide(L)'
;MEIVKQNEKLEDVYFEILKKVSEFCLKYKRKTEFQWFCDQTNRFKLKRIKHKTKSYSCRLDKTSYYDKLVNAIFDIVKTAMALDMQSEASQTLETVMVLKSMRRGNFKASYLMPYYDLLSQIFQKSGNSLFQAFAYYNNYLAFKKKPVQTQEEIKRKNVEINEKLSHLVLSVLVIPLLSADFNQRDRTTSLFEKGIKIQRREDLLKILGEMNAVKFVQPIIQKVYLLLKNQQDLLTVSVQANRVFTDLRQKEKYLLFIPLLEENLVGQVLKSISRIYRTIKLDQLKDLLKFTDSETIFQTLIYISIQLSQLIAKLIFNHKLYLQIQIKISNDQQILPSELQNLQPSRTVQDPIEQAKKQLDSSNLVILTRQQTLKNLNRLADPDLVKKKLDEDKQKVIQEMKEQRRQDEQRKKFEQEKIADMEAKKAQEMAIRQKLLQDMIKLKGGKYVTFEINGERKKIELLKVYHLLNIDTGILQDINKKFEEEAKKGADDKYLRTFKKNDYIERENPRSQLAGLKIILKQPKKSIKNNSIKQTQNQKKAQLMHLNIMIILEIS
;
A
#
# COMPACT_ATOMS: atom_id res chain seq x y z
N MET A 1 -57.63 -16.52 49.26
CA MET A 1 -56.35 -16.52 48.52
C MET A 1 -55.27 -17.32 49.23
N GLU A 2 -54.91 -16.98 50.48
CA GLU A 2 -53.77 -17.58 51.18
C GLU A 2 -53.88 -19.09 51.43
N ILE A 3 -55.09 -19.58 51.66
CA ILE A 3 -55.37 -20.99 51.92
C ILE A 3 -55.30 -21.82 50.62
N VAL A 4 -55.74 -21.24 49.51
CA VAL A 4 -55.97 -21.94 48.24
C VAL A 4 -54.72 -21.97 47.36
N LYS A 5 -53.79 -21.01 47.56
CA LYS A 5 -52.67 -20.73 46.64
C LYS A 5 -51.75 -21.95 46.39
N GLN A 6 -51.57 -22.85 47.36
CA GLN A 6 -50.58 -23.93 47.26
C GLN A 6 -51.13 -25.25 46.69
N ASN A 7 -52.44 -25.48 46.70
CA ASN A 7 -53.04 -26.77 46.40
C ASN A 7 -53.39 -26.91 44.90
N GLU A 8 -52.86 -27.97 44.27
CA GLU A 8 -53.11 -28.31 42.87
C GLU A 8 -54.58 -28.60 42.55
N LYS A 9 -55.33 -29.19 43.49
CA LYS A 9 -56.76 -29.49 43.25
C LYS A 9 -57.65 -28.25 43.28
N LEU A 10 -57.16 -27.15 43.83
CA LEU A 10 -57.93 -25.90 44.00
C LEU A 10 -57.43 -24.77 43.10
N GLU A 11 -56.67 -25.09 42.05
CA GLU A 11 -56.15 -24.10 41.09
C GLU A 11 -57.27 -23.28 40.44
N ASP A 12 -58.37 -23.92 40.04
CA ASP A 12 -59.47 -23.25 39.36
C ASP A 12 -60.18 -22.24 40.27
N VAL A 13 -60.42 -22.64 41.52
CA VAL A 13 -60.97 -21.77 42.56
C VAL A 13 -60.02 -20.59 42.82
N TYR A 14 -58.71 -20.83 42.82
CA TYR A 14 -57.72 -19.77 42.98
C TYR A 14 -57.79 -18.73 41.85
N PHE A 15 -57.87 -19.16 40.59
CA PHE A 15 -57.98 -18.25 39.45
C PHE A 15 -59.31 -17.48 39.42
N GLU A 16 -60.42 -18.13 39.80
CA GLU A 16 -61.71 -17.45 39.91
C GLU A 16 -61.69 -16.36 40.99
N ILE A 17 -61.05 -16.63 42.14
CA ILE A 17 -60.86 -15.63 43.20
C ILE A 17 -60.00 -14.47 42.70
N LEU A 18 -58.90 -14.73 41.97
CA LEU A 18 -58.07 -13.66 41.40
C LEU A 18 -58.89 -12.71 40.50
N LYS A 19 -59.76 -13.29 39.66
CA LYS A 19 -60.65 -12.53 38.78
C LYS A 19 -61.63 -11.68 39.59
N LYS A 20 -62.34 -12.28 40.56
CA LYS A 20 -63.30 -11.57 41.42
C LYS A 20 -62.66 -10.44 42.23
N VAL A 21 -61.45 -10.65 42.75
CA VAL A 21 -60.71 -9.60 43.48
C VAL A 21 -60.31 -8.46 42.55
N SER A 22 -59.85 -8.78 41.34
CA SER A 22 -59.48 -7.75 40.35
C SER A 22 -60.69 -6.91 39.92
N GLU A 23 -61.83 -7.56 39.69
CA GLU A 23 -63.12 -6.90 39.38
C GLU A 23 -63.62 -6.05 40.57
N PHE A 24 -63.49 -6.55 41.80
CA PHE A 24 -63.84 -5.82 43.01
C PHE A 24 -63.01 -4.55 43.18
N CYS A 25 -61.68 -4.66 43.06
CA CYS A 25 -60.77 -3.52 43.12
C CYS A 25 -61.05 -2.50 42.02
N LEU A 26 -61.40 -2.96 40.82
CA LEU A 26 -61.79 -2.09 39.70
C LEU A 26 -63.11 -1.36 39.98
N LYS A 27 -64.13 -2.07 40.45
CA LYS A 27 -65.47 -1.53 40.76
C LYS A 27 -65.42 -0.42 41.82
N TYR A 28 -64.62 -0.61 42.87
CA TYR A 28 -64.50 0.34 43.98
C TYR A 28 -63.28 1.27 43.88
N LYS A 29 -62.51 1.21 42.79
CA LYS A 29 -61.28 2.01 42.56
C LYS A 29 -60.28 1.98 43.73
N ARG A 30 -60.16 0.82 44.38
CA ARG A 30 -59.33 0.58 45.56
C ARG A 30 -57.88 0.31 45.16
N LYS A 31 -57.08 1.38 45.04
CA LYS A 31 -55.69 1.31 44.53
C LYS A 31 -54.72 0.64 45.50
N THR A 32 -54.78 0.97 46.79
CA THR A 32 -53.84 0.44 47.80
C THR A 32 -54.04 -1.05 48.05
N GLU A 33 -55.28 -1.52 48.15
CA GLU A 33 -55.56 -2.96 48.27
C GLU A 33 -55.16 -3.73 47.01
N PHE A 34 -55.30 -3.11 45.84
CA PHE A 34 -54.86 -3.71 44.58
C PHE A 34 -53.33 -3.78 44.46
N GLN A 35 -52.61 -2.75 44.92
CA GLN A 35 -51.14 -2.79 45.01
C GLN A 35 -50.68 -3.95 45.89
N TRP A 36 -51.27 -4.07 47.09
CA TRP A 36 -50.98 -5.19 47.98
C TRP A 36 -51.30 -6.55 47.33
N PHE A 37 -52.44 -6.64 46.65
CA PHE A 37 -52.85 -7.84 45.91
C PHE A 37 -51.85 -8.23 44.80
N CYS A 38 -51.39 -7.26 44.00
CA CYS A 38 -50.36 -7.46 42.97
C CYS A 38 -49.05 -7.94 43.58
N ASP A 39 -48.59 -7.30 44.66
CA ASP A 39 -47.38 -7.69 45.37
C ASP A 39 -47.44 -9.11 45.93
N GLN A 40 -48.53 -9.46 46.59
CA GLN A 40 -48.73 -10.82 47.11
C GLN A 40 -48.75 -11.85 46.00
N THR A 41 -49.42 -11.52 44.89
CA THR A 41 -49.53 -12.39 43.73
C THR A 41 -48.16 -12.59 43.05
N ASN A 42 -47.38 -11.52 42.87
CA ASN A 42 -46.05 -11.57 42.26
C ASN A 42 -45.05 -12.32 43.16
N ARG A 43 -45.05 -12.06 44.48
CA ARG A 43 -44.24 -12.80 45.45
C ARG A 43 -44.58 -14.29 45.47
N PHE A 44 -45.87 -14.63 45.44
CA PHE A 44 -46.31 -16.01 45.43
C PHE A 44 -45.84 -16.75 44.17
N LYS A 45 -46.03 -16.15 43.00
CA LYS A 45 -45.56 -16.70 41.71
C LYS A 45 -44.05 -16.93 41.71
N LEU A 46 -43.25 -15.95 42.16
CA LEU A 46 -41.79 -16.06 42.23
C LEU A 46 -41.30 -17.09 43.25
N LYS A 47 -41.93 -17.19 44.44
CA LYS A 47 -41.60 -18.23 45.44
C LYS A 47 -41.91 -19.63 44.91
N ARG A 48 -43.04 -19.80 44.21
CA ARG A 48 -43.44 -21.09 43.63
C ARG A 48 -42.48 -21.57 42.54
N ILE A 49 -41.93 -20.64 41.76
CA ILE A 49 -40.93 -20.94 40.72
C ILE A 49 -39.64 -21.55 41.32
N LYS A 50 -39.27 -21.19 42.56
CA LYS A 50 -38.02 -21.66 43.22
C LYS A 50 -38.17 -23.01 43.94
N HIS A 51 -39.35 -23.36 44.42
CA HIS A 51 -39.57 -24.58 45.22
C HIS A 51 -40.38 -25.64 44.45
N LYS A 52 -39.69 -26.41 43.59
CA LYS A 52 -40.29 -27.50 42.78
C LYS A 52 -40.54 -28.81 43.54
N THR A 53 -40.21 -28.90 44.83
CA THR A 53 -39.92 -30.18 45.51
C THR A 53 -41.03 -30.73 46.41
N LYS A 54 -42.22 -30.12 46.50
CA LYS A 54 -43.33 -30.65 47.34
C LYS A 54 -44.37 -31.40 46.49
N SER A 55 -44.73 -32.63 46.89
CA SER A 55 -45.62 -33.55 46.15
C SER A 55 -47.03 -33.01 45.83
N TYR A 56 -47.53 -32.01 46.57
CA TYR A 56 -48.84 -31.37 46.34
C TYR A 56 -48.75 -29.99 45.67
N SER A 57 -47.56 -29.59 45.18
CA SER A 57 -47.36 -28.29 44.56
C SER A 57 -47.73 -28.31 43.07
N CYS A 58 -48.55 -27.35 42.62
CA CYS A 58 -48.88 -27.16 41.20
C CYS A 58 -47.59 -27.10 40.36
N ARG A 59 -47.46 -28.00 39.39
CA ARG A 59 -46.29 -28.09 38.51
C ARG A 59 -46.46 -27.13 37.33
N LEU A 60 -45.49 -26.22 37.16
CA LEU A 60 -45.42 -25.30 36.01
C LEU A 60 -45.23 -26.02 34.65
N ASP A 61 -44.90 -27.31 34.69
CA ASP A 61 -44.75 -28.16 33.50
C ASP A 61 -46.12 -28.51 32.87
N LYS A 62 -47.23 -28.39 33.62
CA LYS A 62 -48.58 -28.60 33.09
C LYS A 62 -48.98 -27.42 32.20
N THR A 63 -49.11 -27.67 30.90
CA THR A 63 -49.51 -26.66 29.90
C THR A 63 -50.82 -25.95 30.27
N SER A 64 -51.83 -26.68 30.77
CA SER A 64 -53.14 -26.11 31.15
C SER A 64 -53.04 -25.07 32.28
N TYR A 65 -52.27 -25.36 33.34
CA TYR A 65 -52.07 -24.43 34.45
C TYR A 65 -51.27 -23.20 34.02
N TYR A 66 -50.22 -23.39 33.21
CA TYR A 66 -49.41 -22.30 32.68
C TYR A 66 -50.26 -21.31 31.86
N ASP A 67 -51.12 -21.85 30.99
CA ASP A 67 -52.00 -21.05 30.13
C ASP A 67 -53.00 -20.23 30.98
N LYS A 68 -53.61 -20.85 32.00
CA LYS A 68 -54.47 -20.14 32.98
C LYS A 68 -53.71 -19.07 33.76
N LEU A 69 -52.48 -19.35 34.18
CA LEU A 69 -51.63 -18.41 34.91
C LEU A 69 -51.29 -17.17 34.09
N VAL A 70 -50.90 -17.36 32.82
CA VAL A 70 -50.58 -16.26 31.90
C VAL A 70 -51.81 -15.40 31.62
N ASN A 71 -52.96 -16.03 31.36
CA ASN A 71 -54.22 -15.29 31.15
C ASN A 71 -54.62 -14.48 32.40
N ALA A 72 -54.53 -15.08 33.60
CA ALA A 72 -54.80 -14.37 34.84
C ALA A 72 -53.84 -13.20 35.07
N ILE A 73 -52.57 -13.32 34.68
CA ILE A 73 -51.62 -12.19 34.70
C ILE A 73 -52.09 -11.07 33.78
N PHE A 74 -52.49 -11.38 32.55
CA PHE A 74 -52.97 -10.36 31.62
C PHE A 74 -54.22 -9.64 32.12
N ASP A 75 -55.16 -10.34 32.76
CA ASP A 75 -56.35 -9.71 33.34
C ASP A 75 -56.00 -8.79 34.53
N ILE A 76 -55.03 -9.19 35.37
CA ILE A 76 -54.50 -8.31 36.44
C ILE A 76 -53.80 -7.08 35.85
N VAL A 77 -53.03 -7.22 34.77
CA VAL A 77 -52.37 -6.09 34.11
C VAL A 77 -53.39 -5.14 33.49
N LYS A 78 -54.44 -5.66 32.82
CA LYS A 78 -55.52 -4.84 32.26
C LYS A 78 -56.26 -4.05 33.34
N THR A 79 -56.55 -4.67 34.48
CA THR A 79 -57.20 -4.00 35.62
C THR A 79 -56.28 -2.96 36.26
N ALA A 80 -54.98 -3.24 36.38
CA ALA A 80 -53.97 -2.27 36.82
C ALA A 80 -53.92 -1.04 35.89
N MET A 81 -53.95 -1.26 34.57
CA MET A 81 -53.97 -0.20 33.57
C MET A 81 -55.26 0.63 33.60
N ALA A 82 -56.40 0.01 33.91
CA ALA A 82 -57.68 0.70 34.07
C ALA A 82 -57.75 1.56 35.35
N LEU A 83 -56.96 1.20 36.37
CA LEU A 83 -56.79 1.98 37.61
C LEU A 83 -55.62 2.99 37.54
N ASP A 84 -54.98 3.13 36.38
CA ASP A 84 -53.82 3.98 36.10
C ASP A 84 -52.59 3.70 37.00
N MET A 85 -52.36 2.43 37.35
CA MET A 85 -51.18 1.97 38.10
C MET A 85 -50.15 1.34 37.16
N GLN A 86 -49.37 2.19 36.48
CA GLN A 86 -48.45 1.76 35.42
C GLN A 86 -47.22 1.01 35.95
N SER A 87 -46.70 1.40 37.11
CA SER A 87 -45.57 0.76 37.78
C SER A 87 -45.87 -0.71 38.12
N GLU A 88 -47.04 -0.95 38.71
CA GLU A 88 -47.52 -2.25 39.14
C GLU A 88 -47.91 -3.12 37.94
N ALA A 89 -48.49 -2.50 36.90
CA ALA A 89 -48.76 -3.16 35.63
C ALA A 89 -47.45 -3.70 35.01
N SER A 90 -46.41 -2.85 34.95
CA SER A 90 -45.10 -3.22 34.42
C SER A 90 -44.43 -4.34 35.22
N GLN A 91 -44.44 -4.23 36.56
CA GLN A 91 -43.83 -5.24 37.43
C GLN A 91 -44.56 -6.59 37.37
N THR A 92 -45.89 -6.57 37.33
CA THR A 92 -46.71 -7.77 37.16
C THR A 92 -46.49 -8.41 35.78
N LEU A 93 -46.33 -7.58 34.75
CA LEU A 93 -46.06 -8.05 33.38
C LEU A 93 -44.67 -8.67 33.25
N GLU A 94 -43.64 -8.14 33.94
CA GLU A 94 -42.28 -8.72 34.00
C GLU A 94 -42.30 -10.20 34.41
N THR A 95 -43.23 -10.57 35.30
CA THR A 95 -43.40 -11.97 35.75
C THR A 95 -43.64 -12.93 34.58
N VAL A 96 -44.27 -12.49 33.48
CA VAL A 96 -44.46 -13.33 32.28
C VAL A 96 -43.14 -13.66 31.61
N MET A 97 -42.19 -12.73 31.54
CA MET A 97 -40.86 -12.97 30.97
C MET A 97 -40.02 -13.89 31.87
N VAL A 98 -40.15 -13.75 33.19
CA VAL A 98 -39.55 -14.70 34.14
C VAL A 98 -40.14 -16.10 33.97
N LEU A 99 -41.46 -16.21 33.80
CA LEU A 99 -42.13 -17.48 33.50
C LEU A 99 -41.67 -18.08 32.17
N LYS A 100 -41.42 -17.25 31.16
CA LYS A 100 -40.87 -17.67 29.86
C LYS A 100 -39.45 -18.23 30.00
N SER A 101 -38.56 -17.58 30.76
CA SER A 101 -37.17 -18.05 30.91
C SER A 101 -37.03 -19.37 31.67
N MET A 102 -38.01 -19.71 32.51
CA MET A 102 -37.97 -20.92 33.35
C MET A 102 -38.60 -22.15 32.68
N ARG A 103 -39.47 -21.95 31.68
CA ARG A 103 -40.11 -23.05 30.95
C ARG A 103 -39.16 -23.58 29.89
N ARG A 104 -38.85 -24.89 29.94
CA ARG A 104 -38.17 -25.60 28.85
C ARG A 104 -39.18 -25.90 27.74
N GLY A 105 -39.45 -24.93 26.86
CA GLY A 105 -40.36 -25.12 25.73
C GLY A 105 -40.63 -23.83 24.95
N ASN A 106 -41.04 -23.98 23.69
CA ASN A 106 -41.33 -22.83 22.81
C ASN A 106 -42.53 -22.04 23.35
N PHE A 107 -42.31 -20.76 23.62
CA PHE A 107 -43.37 -19.86 24.05
C PHE A 107 -44.24 -19.48 22.85
N LYS A 108 -45.55 -19.80 22.92
CA LYS A 108 -46.49 -19.62 21.81
C LYS A 108 -46.60 -18.13 21.41
N ALA A 109 -46.66 -17.86 20.10
CA ALA A 109 -46.88 -16.50 19.59
C ALA A 109 -48.17 -15.86 20.14
N SER A 110 -49.19 -16.68 20.41
CA SER A 110 -50.46 -16.27 21.04
C SER A 110 -50.30 -15.63 22.42
N TYR A 111 -49.21 -15.87 23.14
CA TYR A 111 -48.92 -15.21 24.42
C TYR A 111 -48.04 -13.97 24.25
N LEU A 112 -47.15 -13.95 23.26
CA LEU A 112 -46.26 -12.79 23.02
C LEU A 112 -47.02 -11.61 22.47
N MET A 113 -48.00 -11.84 21.60
CA MET A 113 -48.81 -10.76 21.03
C MET A 113 -49.53 -9.93 22.11
N PRO A 114 -50.39 -10.52 22.99
CA PRO A 114 -51.04 -9.75 24.04
C PRO A 114 -50.05 -9.17 25.05
N TYR A 115 -48.93 -9.86 25.30
CA TYR A 115 -47.86 -9.33 26.14
C TYR A 115 -47.30 -8.01 25.61
N TYR A 116 -46.85 -7.98 24.35
CA TYR A 116 -46.25 -6.79 23.75
C TYR A 116 -47.27 -5.68 23.48
N ASP A 117 -48.55 -6.03 23.29
CA ASP A 117 -49.64 -5.07 23.17
C ASP A 117 -49.96 -4.36 24.50
N LEU A 118 -50.02 -5.12 25.61
CA LEU A 118 -50.15 -4.49 26.94
C LEU A 118 -48.92 -3.66 27.29
N LEU A 119 -47.73 -4.14 26.95
CA LEU A 119 -46.48 -3.42 27.18
C LEU A 119 -46.43 -2.10 26.40
N SER A 120 -46.87 -2.08 25.14
CA SER A 120 -46.90 -0.84 24.35
C SER A 120 -47.89 0.18 24.93
N GLN A 121 -49.04 -0.25 25.41
CA GLN A 121 -50.03 0.61 26.08
C GLN A 121 -49.50 1.18 27.40
N ILE A 122 -48.77 0.39 28.19
CA ILE A 122 -48.10 0.89 29.42
C ILE A 122 -47.10 1.99 29.07
N PHE A 123 -46.23 1.77 28.08
CA PHE A 123 -45.24 2.77 27.67
C PHE A 123 -45.85 4.01 27.02
N GLN A 124 -46.98 3.85 26.34
CA GLN A 124 -47.74 4.98 25.80
C GLN A 124 -48.24 5.88 26.93
N LYS A 125 -48.85 5.31 27.98
CA LYS A 125 -49.32 6.09 29.12
C LYS A 125 -48.18 6.66 29.97
N SER A 126 -46.98 6.05 29.92
CA SER A 126 -45.81 6.54 30.65
C SER A 126 -45.01 7.59 29.89
N GLY A 127 -45.42 7.98 28.68
CA GLY A 127 -44.70 8.94 27.83
C GLY A 127 -43.38 8.41 27.23
N ASN A 128 -43.14 7.10 27.27
CA ASN A 128 -41.90 6.48 26.82
C ASN A 128 -42.02 5.97 25.37
N SER A 129 -42.04 6.90 24.40
CA SER A 129 -42.29 6.59 22.98
C SER A 129 -41.27 5.62 22.36
N LEU A 130 -40.01 5.64 22.81
CA LEU A 130 -38.97 4.72 22.31
C LEU A 130 -39.30 3.25 22.65
N PHE A 131 -39.66 3.02 23.91
CA PHE A 131 -40.01 1.69 24.40
C PHE A 131 -41.35 1.21 23.85
N GLN A 132 -42.30 2.12 23.66
CA GLN A 132 -43.56 1.85 22.96
C GLN A 132 -43.30 1.35 21.53
N ALA A 133 -42.50 2.07 20.75
CA ALA A 133 -42.17 1.68 19.37
C ALA A 133 -41.46 0.31 19.32
N PHE A 134 -40.54 0.07 20.25
CA PHE A 134 -39.85 -1.20 20.35
C PHE A 134 -40.76 -2.37 20.78
N ALA A 135 -41.74 -2.12 21.66
CA ALA A 135 -42.77 -3.10 22.01
C ALA A 135 -43.66 -3.44 20.80
N TYR A 136 -44.08 -2.44 20.02
CA TYR A 136 -44.81 -2.67 18.77
C TYR A 136 -44.00 -3.45 17.74
N TYR A 137 -42.69 -3.20 17.64
CA TYR A 137 -41.80 -3.94 16.75
C TYR A 137 -41.79 -5.44 17.09
N ASN A 138 -41.64 -5.77 18.37
CA ASN A 138 -41.67 -7.16 18.83
C ASN A 138 -43.08 -7.80 18.68
N ASN A 139 -44.16 -7.03 18.85
CA ASN A 139 -45.52 -7.48 18.57
C ASN A 139 -45.68 -7.85 17.09
N TYR A 140 -45.20 -7.00 16.19
CA TYR A 140 -45.22 -7.23 14.74
C TYR A 140 -44.44 -8.50 14.37
N LEU A 141 -43.25 -8.71 14.93
CA LEU A 141 -42.47 -9.93 14.72
C LEU A 141 -43.19 -11.18 15.24
N ALA A 142 -43.82 -11.10 16.43
CA ALA A 142 -44.60 -12.20 16.98
C ALA A 142 -45.80 -12.55 16.09
N PHE A 143 -46.49 -11.55 15.56
CA PHE A 143 -47.62 -11.73 14.65
C PHE A 143 -47.19 -12.36 13.31
N LYS A 144 -46.06 -11.90 12.75
CA LYS A 144 -45.51 -12.45 11.50
C LYS A 144 -45.19 -13.94 11.63
N LYS A 145 -44.65 -14.37 12.78
CA LYS A 145 -44.29 -15.78 13.08
C LYS A 145 -45.49 -16.72 13.28
N LYS A 146 -46.73 -16.20 13.41
CA LYS A 146 -47.92 -17.05 13.57
C LYS A 146 -48.13 -17.94 12.33
N PRO A 147 -48.18 -19.28 12.45
CA PRO A 147 -48.42 -20.16 11.30
C PRO A 147 -49.84 -19.97 10.77
N VAL A 148 -50.01 -20.10 9.46
CA VAL A 148 -51.29 -20.00 8.74
C VAL A 148 -51.39 -21.16 7.77
N GLN A 149 -52.58 -21.76 7.64
CA GLN A 149 -52.77 -22.98 6.83
C GLN A 149 -53.54 -22.69 5.54
N THR A 150 -54.46 -21.72 5.51
CA THR A 150 -55.33 -21.46 4.35
C THR A 150 -54.96 -20.19 3.58
N GLN A 151 -55.11 -20.18 2.24
CA GLN A 151 -54.80 -19.03 1.40
C GLN A 151 -55.60 -17.77 1.72
N GLU A 152 -56.87 -17.91 2.12
CA GLU A 152 -57.70 -16.77 2.57
C GLU A 152 -57.19 -16.15 3.87
N GLU A 153 -56.74 -16.99 4.81
CA GLU A 153 -56.15 -16.54 6.08
C GLU A 153 -54.83 -15.81 5.83
N ILE A 154 -54.05 -16.21 4.82
CA ILE A 154 -52.83 -15.50 4.41
C ILE A 154 -53.17 -14.09 3.91
N LYS A 155 -54.20 -13.94 3.08
CA LYS A 155 -54.65 -12.61 2.61
C LYS A 155 -55.11 -11.74 3.77
N ARG A 156 -55.94 -12.26 4.68
CA ARG A 156 -56.38 -11.52 5.89
C ARG A 156 -55.20 -11.14 6.78
N LYS A 157 -54.26 -12.07 7.00
CA LYS A 157 -53.04 -11.81 7.77
C LYS A 157 -52.19 -10.72 7.13
N ASN A 158 -52.05 -10.70 5.81
CA ASN A 158 -51.27 -9.67 5.12
C ASN A 158 -51.88 -8.27 5.28
N VAL A 159 -53.21 -8.15 5.25
CA VAL A 159 -53.89 -6.88 5.55
C VAL A 159 -53.60 -6.44 6.99
N GLU A 160 -53.73 -7.34 7.97
CA GLU A 160 -53.46 -7.03 9.38
C GLU A 160 -51.97 -6.72 9.64
N ILE A 161 -51.05 -7.40 8.94
CA ILE A 161 -49.61 -7.08 8.93
C ILE A 161 -49.41 -5.63 8.48
N ASN A 162 -50.04 -5.21 7.38
CA ASN A 162 -49.90 -3.86 6.84
C ASN A 162 -50.47 -2.80 7.80
N GLU A 163 -51.57 -3.09 8.50
CA GLU A 163 -52.12 -2.21 9.53
C GLU A 163 -51.20 -2.08 10.74
N LYS A 164 -50.66 -3.20 11.25
CA LYS A 164 -49.70 -3.19 12.36
C LYS A 164 -48.40 -2.50 11.98
N LEU A 165 -47.93 -2.70 10.75
CA LEU A 165 -46.76 -2.02 10.21
C LEU A 165 -46.99 -0.51 10.12
N SER A 166 -48.18 -0.09 9.70
CA SER A 166 -48.60 1.32 9.68
C SER A 166 -48.53 1.95 11.08
N HIS A 167 -49.04 1.24 12.09
CA HIS A 167 -48.93 1.66 13.50
C HIS A 167 -47.48 1.71 14.00
N LEU A 168 -46.66 0.72 13.62
CA LEU A 168 -45.25 0.66 13.97
C LEU A 168 -44.48 1.85 13.40
N VAL A 169 -44.65 2.16 12.11
CA VAL A 169 -43.99 3.31 11.47
C VAL A 169 -44.39 4.60 12.17
N LEU A 170 -45.67 4.78 12.48
CA LEU A 170 -46.15 5.94 13.22
C LEU A 170 -45.50 6.04 14.62
N SER A 171 -45.45 4.93 15.35
CA SER A 171 -44.84 4.87 16.69
C SER A 171 -43.35 5.20 16.66
N VAL A 172 -42.62 4.77 15.63
CA VAL A 172 -41.20 5.12 15.46
C VAL A 172 -41.04 6.59 15.09
N LEU A 173 -41.91 7.15 14.24
CA LEU A 173 -41.85 8.56 13.85
C LEU A 173 -42.10 9.50 15.04
N VAL A 174 -42.96 9.09 15.96
CA VAL A 174 -43.35 9.81 17.20
C VAL A 174 -42.23 9.92 18.24
N ILE A 175 -41.18 9.09 18.17
CA ILE A 175 -40.06 9.15 19.13
C ILE A 175 -39.43 10.55 19.08
N PRO A 176 -39.33 11.31 20.18
CA PRO A 176 -38.76 12.65 20.12
C PRO A 176 -37.36 12.63 19.50
N LEU A 177 -37.10 13.50 18.51
CA LEU A 177 -35.79 13.55 17.82
C LEU A 177 -34.62 13.83 18.77
N LEU A 178 -34.92 14.44 19.91
CA LEU A 178 -33.96 15.04 20.80
C LEU A 178 -34.18 14.55 22.25
N SER A 179 -34.54 13.28 22.46
CA SER A 179 -34.62 12.75 23.84
C SER A 179 -33.22 12.57 24.43
N ALA A 180 -32.90 13.33 25.49
CA ALA A 180 -31.66 13.21 26.26
C ALA A 180 -31.65 11.99 27.21
N ASP A 181 -32.81 11.33 27.40
CA ASP A 181 -33.00 10.36 28.47
C ASP A 181 -32.55 8.95 28.08
N PHE A 182 -31.23 8.78 28.03
CA PHE A 182 -30.56 7.49 27.87
C PHE A 182 -30.39 6.74 29.21
N ASN A 183 -30.77 7.34 30.36
CA ASN A 183 -30.35 6.88 31.68
C ASN A 183 -31.38 6.04 32.46
N GLN A 184 -32.65 5.92 32.03
CA GLN A 184 -33.66 5.08 32.71
C GLN A 184 -33.65 3.59 32.30
N ARG A 185 -32.57 3.10 31.67
CA ARG A 185 -32.60 1.89 30.83
C ARG A 185 -32.53 0.56 31.58
N ASP A 186 -31.90 0.49 32.74
CA ASP A 186 -31.54 -0.83 33.28
C ASP A 186 -32.73 -1.62 33.83
N ARG A 187 -33.76 -0.93 34.35
CA ARG A 187 -34.97 -1.61 34.86
C ARG A 187 -36.04 -1.83 33.79
N THR A 188 -36.09 -1.00 32.75
CA THR A 188 -37.08 -1.13 31.65
C THR A 188 -36.62 -2.10 30.57
N THR A 189 -35.30 -2.33 30.43
CA THR A 189 -34.74 -3.39 29.57
C THR A 189 -35.13 -4.79 30.02
N SER A 190 -35.32 -5.04 31.33
CA SER A 190 -35.64 -6.39 31.85
C SER A 190 -37.02 -6.89 31.41
N LEU A 191 -37.90 -5.98 30.99
CA LEU A 191 -39.21 -6.29 30.40
C LEU A 191 -39.08 -6.88 29.00
N PHE A 192 -37.95 -6.66 28.32
CA PHE A 192 -37.68 -7.26 27.03
C PHE A 192 -36.79 -8.51 27.19
N GLU A 193 -36.74 -9.35 26.15
CA GLU A 193 -35.96 -10.59 26.21
C GLU A 193 -34.46 -10.27 26.43
N LYS A 194 -33.83 -11.01 27.36
CA LYS A 194 -32.42 -10.83 27.72
C LYS A 194 -31.54 -10.91 26.46
N GLY A 195 -30.72 -9.88 26.24
CA GLY A 195 -29.78 -9.81 25.12
C GLY A 195 -30.23 -8.91 23.97
N ILE A 196 -31.47 -8.41 23.96
CA ILE A 196 -31.87 -7.41 22.97
C ILE A 196 -31.49 -6.01 23.49
N LYS A 197 -30.42 -5.43 22.92
CA LYS A 197 -30.07 -4.03 23.18
C LYS A 197 -31.21 -3.14 22.66
N ILE A 198 -31.68 -2.20 23.49
CA ILE A 198 -32.65 -1.19 23.06
C ILE A 198 -32.04 -0.43 21.89
N GLN A 199 -32.75 -0.48 20.78
CA GLN A 199 -32.37 0.18 19.54
C GLN A 199 -32.61 1.67 19.69
N ARG A 200 -31.59 2.49 19.40
CA ARG A 200 -31.78 3.95 19.33
C ARG A 200 -32.85 4.25 18.26
N ARG A 201 -33.42 5.45 18.27
CA ARG A 201 -34.34 5.89 17.21
C ARG A 201 -33.76 5.63 15.81
N GLU A 202 -32.48 5.91 15.62
CA GLU A 202 -31.75 5.67 14.37
C GLU A 202 -31.71 4.19 13.98
N ASP A 203 -31.50 3.30 14.94
CA ASP A 203 -31.44 1.86 14.68
C ASP A 203 -32.82 1.33 14.28
N LEU A 204 -33.89 1.81 14.92
CA LEU A 204 -35.27 1.49 14.52
C LEU A 204 -35.59 2.00 13.11
N LEU A 205 -35.12 3.22 12.76
CA LEU A 205 -35.29 3.76 11.42
C LEU A 205 -34.51 2.97 10.36
N LYS A 206 -33.30 2.50 10.68
CA LYS A 206 -32.52 1.60 9.80
C LYS A 206 -33.26 0.29 9.55
N ILE A 207 -33.79 -0.33 10.60
CA ILE A 207 -34.56 -1.58 10.52
C ILE A 207 -35.83 -1.39 9.70
N LEU A 208 -36.54 -0.27 9.86
CA LEU A 208 -37.69 0.04 9.01
C LEU A 208 -37.29 0.20 7.53
N GLY A 209 -36.09 0.73 7.27
CA GLY A 209 -35.50 0.80 5.94
C GLY A 209 -35.21 -0.58 5.36
N GLU A 210 -34.55 -1.46 6.11
CA GLU A 210 -34.26 -2.85 5.72
C GLU A 210 -35.54 -3.64 5.44
N MET A 211 -36.60 -3.42 6.23
CA MET A 211 -37.90 -4.06 6.04
C MET A 211 -38.68 -3.50 4.84
N ASN A 212 -38.20 -2.45 4.17
CA ASN A 212 -38.93 -1.70 3.14
C ASN A 212 -40.35 -1.32 3.59
N ALA A 213 -40.51 -0.99 4.88
CA ALA A 213 -41.81 -0.86 5.52
C ALA A 213 -42.70 0.18 4.83
N VAL A 214 -42.10 1.24 4.30
CA VAL A 214 -42.79 2.35 3.64
C VAL A 214 -43.66 1.88 2.46
N LYS A 215 -43.28 0.83 1.72
CA LYS A 215 -44.07 0.34 0.57
C LYS A 215 -45.40 -0.30 0.96
N PHE A 216 -45.46 -0.92 2.15
CA PHE A 216 -46.60 -1.74 2.58
C PHE A 216 -47.56 -1.01 3.53
N VAL A 217 -47.22 0.23 3.89
CA VAL A 217 -47.96 1.08 4.82
C VAL A 217 -49.08 1.84 4.11
N GLN A 218 -50.12 2.25 4.84
CA GLN A 218 -51.20 3.07 4.29
C GLN A 218 -50.66 4.37 3.64
N PRO A 219 -51.24 4.84 2.53
CA PRO A 219 -50.71 5.97 1.75
C PRO A 219 -50.62 7.28 2.57
N ILE A 220 -51.53 7.48 3.53
CA ILE A 220 -51.50 8.65 4.42
C ILE A 220 -50.21 8.64 5.27
N ILE A 221 -49.83 7.50 5.83
CA ILE A 221 -48.64 7.38 6.70
C ILE A 221 -47.37 7.40 5.86
N GLN A 222 -47.41 6.94 4.60
CA GLN A 222 -46.31 7.14 3.66
C GLN A 222 -46.02 8.64 3.46
N LYS A 223 -47.07 9.47 3.28
CA LYS A 223 -46.92 10.94 3.20
C LYS A 223 -46.33 11.52 4.47
N VAL A 224 -46.76 11.07 5.66
CA VAL A 224 -46.18 11.49 6.95
C VAL A 224 -44.69 11.13 7.06
N TYR A 225 -44.34 9.91 6.67
CA TYR A 225 -42.95 9.45 6.69
C TYR A 225 -42.07 10.30 5.75
N LEU A 226 -42.55 10.60 4.54
CA LEU A 226 -41.85 11.47 3.60
C LEU A 226 -41.72 12.90 4.13
N LEU A 227 -42.79 13.44 4.73
CA LEU A 227 -42.79 14.76 5.37
C LEU A 227 -41.67 14.86 6.41
N LEU A 228 -41.57 13.88 7.32
CA LEU A 228 -40.59 13.91 8.41
C LEU A 228 -39.15 13.50 8.00
N LYS A 229 -38.97 12.82 6.86
CA LYS A 229 -37.65 12.31 6.44
C LYS A 229 -36.97 13.21 5.39
N ASN A 230 -37.74 13.83 4.50
CA ASN A 230 -37.17 14.66 3.45
C ASN A 230 -36.60 15.95 4.05
N GLN A 231 -35.50 16.45 3.47
CA GLN A 231 -34.99 17.78 3.79
C GLN A 231 -36.06 18.78 3.42
N GLN A 232 -36.59 19.46 4.42
CA GLN A 232 -37.81 20.25 4.26
C GLN A 232 -37.51 21.61 3.66
N ASP A 233 -38.16 21.93 2.55
CA ASP A 233 -38.32 23.29 2.06
C ASP A 233 -39.20 24.05 3.06
N LEU A 234 -38.57 24.83 3.93
CA LEU A 234 -39.18 25.58 5.05
C LEU A 234 -40.49 26.31 4.69
N LEU A 235 -40.64 26.74 3.43
CA LEU A 235 -41.79 27.48 2.94
C LEU A 235 -43.01 26.60 2.62
N THR A 236 -42.81 25.33 2.22
CA THR A 236 -43.90 24.43 1.81
C THR A 236 -44.37 23.49 2.91
N VAL A 237 -43.57 23.34 3.98
CA VAL A 237 -43.86 22.44 5.11
C VAL A 237 -45.23 22.68 5.70
N SER A 238 -45.59 23.93 5.98
CA SER A 238 -46.83 24.26 6.69
C SER A 238 -48.07 23.81 5.94
N VAL A 239 -48.09 24.01 4.62
CA VAL A 239 -49.18 23.61 3.74
C VAL A 239 -49.28 22.08 3.64
N GLN A 240 -48.14 21.41 3.48
CA GLN A 240 -48.11 19.94 3.39
C GLN A 240 -48.50 19.28 4.73
N ALA A 241 -47.98 19.81 5.84
CA ALA A 241 -48.27 19.35 7.19
C ALA A 241 -49.77 19.49 7.50
N ASN A 242 -50.38 20.65 7.22
CA ASN A 242 -51.80 20.87 7.45
C ASN A 242 -52.69 19.88 6.68
N ARG A 243 -52.38 19.61 5.41
CA ARG A 243 -53.12 18.60 4.62
C ARG A 243 -53.01 17.22 5.25
N VAL A 244 -51.80 16.79 5.59
CA VAL A 244 -51.54 15.45 6.14
C VAL A 244 -52.14 15.30 7.54
N PHE A 245 -52.04 16.30 8.41
CA PHE A 245 -52.63 16.25 9.74
C PHE A 245 -54.16 16.30 9.71
N THR A 246 -54.77 17.03 8.77
CA THR A 246 -56.24 17.01 8.58
C THR A 246 -56.72 15.62 8.19
N ASP A 247 -56.04 14.96 7.25
CA ASP A 247 -56.32 13.58 6.85
C ASP A 247 -56.12 12.57 8.00
N LEU A 248 -55.13 12.80 8.87
CA LEU A 248 -54.87 11.95 10.04
C LEU A 248 -55.92 12.14 11.14
N ARG A 249 -56.42 13.35 11.37
CA ARG A 249 -57.44 13.66 12.39
C ARG A 249 -58.76 12.94 12.12
N GLN A 250 -59.05 12.57 10.87
CA GLN A 250 -60.24 11.78 10.52
C GLN A 250 -60.20 10.35 11.08
N LYS A 251 -59.03 9.85 11.49
CA LYS A 251 -58.87 8.49 12.01
C LYS A 251 -58.63 8.51 13.52
N GLU A 252 -59.64 8.09 14.28
CA GLU A 252 -59.61 8.05 15.76
C GLU A 252 -58.38 7.34 16.32
N LYS A 253 -57.95 6.25 15.68
CA LYS A 253 -56.79 5.44 16.09
C LYS A 253 -55.48 6.23 16.12
N TYR A 254 -55.37 7.33 15.37
CA TYR A 254 -54.14 8.11 15.25
C TYR A 254 -54.11 9.39 16.08
N LEU A 255 -55.24 9.77 16.70
CA LEU A 255 -55.38 11.03 17.44
C LEU A 255 -54.32 11.19 18.54
N LEU A 256 -54.01 10.10 19.25
CA LEU A 256 -53.02 10.10 20.33
C LEU A 256 -51.57 10.37 19.87
N PHE A 257 -51.27 10.14 18.59
CA PHE A 257 -49.93 10.34 18.03
C PHE A 257 -49.74 11.74 17.44
N ILE A 258 -50.82 12.47 17.15
CA ILE A 258 -50.78 13.75 16.45
C ILE A 258 -49.96 14.81 17.21
N PRO A 259 -50.18 15.06 18.52
CA PRO A 259 -49.42 16.08 19.25
C PRO A 259 -47.91 15.80 19.21
N LEU A 260 -47.52 14.53 19.40
CA LEU A 260 -46.12 14.11 19.39
C LEU A 260 -45.50 14.19 17.99
N LEU A 261 -46.28 14.01 16.92
CA LEU A 261 -45.81 14.21 15.54
C LEU A 261 -45.63 15.68 15.21
N GLU A 262 -46.55 16.53 15.67
CA GLU A 262 -46.47 17.99 15.52
C GLU A 262 -45.22 18.51 16.25
N GLU A 263 -44.96 18.08 17.49
CA GLU A 263 -43.75 18.42 18.25
C GLU A 263 -42.46 18.01 17.52
N ASN A 264 -42.44 16.80 16.95
CA ASN A 264 -41.29 16.30 16.20
C ASN A 264 -41.04 17.09 14.93
N LEU A 265 -42.10 17.44 14.21
CA LEU A 265 -42.03 18.24 13.01
C LEU A 265 -41.54 19.65 13.33
N VAL A 266 -42.05 20.27 14.39
CA VAL A 266 -41.56 21.56 14.89
C VAL A 266 -40.07 21.47 15.25
N GLY A 267 -39.65 20.43 15.96
CA GLY A 267 -38.23 20.21 16.28
C GLY A 267 -37.34 20.08 15.04
N GLN A 268 -37.81 19.41 13.99
CA GLN A 268 -37.11 19.32 12.71
C GLN A 268 -37.04 20.65 11.97
N VAL A 269 -38.16 21.38 11.91
CA VAL A 269 -38.20 22.71 11.29
C VAL A 269 -37.27 23.66 12.02
N LEU A 270 -37.28 23.67 13.36
CA LEU A 270 -36.36 24.49 14.17
C LEU A 270 -34.90 24.10 13.92
N LYS A 271 -34.59 22.80 13.81
CA LYS A 271 -33.25 22.31 13.42
C LYS A 271 -32.85 22.84 12.04
N SER A 272 -33.76 22.82 11.06
CA SER A 272 -33.50 23.35 9.72
C SER A 272 -33.34 24.88 9.71
N ILE A 273 -34.20 25.62 10.43
CA ILE A 273 -34.12 27.08 10.59
C ILE A 273 -32.78 27.45 11.22
N SER A 274 -32.36 26.75 12.27
CA SER A 274 -31.09 27.04 12.95
C SER A 274 -29.86 26.90 12.05
N ARG A 275 -29.95 26.05 11.01
CA ARG A 275 -28.86 25.85 10.07
C ARG A 275 -28.73 27.05 9.14
N ILE A 276 -29.85 27.66 8.75
CA ILE A 276 -29.92 28.71 7.72
C ILE A 276 -29.93 30.11 8.35
N TYR A 277 -30.61 30.29 9.47
CA TYR A 277 -30.87 31.58 10.09
C TYR A 277 -30.16 31.71 11.44
N ARG A 278 -29.45 32.82 11.62
CA ARG A 278 -28.89 33.22 12.92
C ARG A 278 -29.94 33.87 13.83
N THR A 279 -30.82 34.70 13.25
CA THR A 279 -31.91 35.39 13.93
C THR A 279 -33.20 35.33 13.10
N ILE A 280 -34.34 35.10 13.76
CA ILE A 280 -35.66 35.07 13.12
C ILE A 280 -36.67 35.88 13.94
N LYS A 281 -37.60 36.57 13.27
CA LYS A 281 -38.72 37.25 13.96
C LYS A 281 -39.73 36.22 14.44
N LEU A 282 -40.30 36.41 15.64
CA LEU A 282 -41.33 35.51 16.17
C LEU A 282 -42.57 35.43 15.26
N ASP A 283 -42.98 36.54 14.66
CA ASP A 283 -44.14 36.57 13.76
C ASP A 283 -43.89 35.70 12.52
N GLN A 284 -42.68 35.76 11.96
CA GLN A 284 -42.27 34.92 10.83
C GLN A 284 -42.22 33.44 11.22
N LEU A 285 -41.75 33.13 12.43
CA LEU A 285 -41.76 31.75 12.93
C LEU A 285 -43.18 31.21 13.08
N LYS A 286 -44.11 32.02 13.62
CA LYS A 286 -45.54 31.68 13.71
C LYS A 286 -46.15 31.48 12.32
N ASP A 287 -45.77 32.31 11.35
CA ASP A 287 -46.23 32.18 9.97
C ASP A 287 -45.72 30.90 9.29
N LEU A 288 -44.50 30.46 9.61
CA LEU A 288 -43.92 29.20 9.11
C LEU A 288 -44.55 27.97 9.78
N LEU A 289 -45.07 28.10 11.00
CA LEU A 289 -45.62 27.02 11.81
C LEU A 289 -47.15 27.11 11.98
N LYS A 290 -47.87 27.57 10.93
CA LYS A 290 -49.35 27.67 10.93
C LYS A 290 -50.12 26.35 11.14
N PHE A 291 -49.41 25.22 11.28
CA PHE A 291 -50.01 23.91 11.51
C PHE A 291 -50.09 23.53 13.00
N THR A 292 -49.51 24.31 13.91
CA THR A 292 -49.51 24.02 15.35
C THR A 292 -49.82 25.25 16.19
N ASP A 293 -50.22 25.02 17.43
CA ASP A 293 -50.50 26.06 18.41
C ASP A 293 -49.22 26.78 18.85
N SER A 294 -49.37 28.06 19.25
CA SER A 294 -48.23 28.84 19.73
C SER A 294 -47.63 28.24 21.01
N GLU A 295 -48.45 27.64 21.88
CA GLU A 295 -48.00 27.06 23.14
C GLU A 295 -47.04 25.87 22.92
N THR A 296 -47.40 24.94 22.03
CA THR A 296 -46.56 23.79 21.69
C THR A 296 -45.25 24.21 21.04
N ILE A 297 -45.25 25.28 20.23
CA ILE A 297 -44.02 25.84 19.65
C ILE A 297 -43.10 26.35 20.75
N PHE A 298 -43.62 27.09 21.73
CA PHE A 298 -42.80 27.58 22.84
C PHE A 298 -42.35 26.45 23.78
N GLN A 299 -43.22 25.50 24.09
CA GLN A 299 -42.88 24.34 24.93
C GLN A 299 -41.77 23.50 24.30
N THR A 300 -41.85 23.22 22.99
CA THR A 300 -40.79 22.49 22.27
C THR A 300 -39.49 23.29 22.23
N LEU A 301 -39.56 24.60 21.99
CA LEU A 301 -38.38 25.47 21.99
C LEU A 301 -37.69 25.52 23.37
N ILE A 302 -38.48 25.61 24.44
CA ILE A 302 -37.99 25.54 25.83
C ILE A 302 -37.38 24.16 26.10
N TYR A 303 -38.07 23.07 25.76
CA TYR A 303 -37.59 21.70 25.93
C TYR A 303 -36.24 21.50 25.25
N ILE A 304 -36.09 21.95 23.99
CA ILE A 304 -34.85 21.81 23.24
C ILE A 304 -33.72 22.66 23.83
N SER A 305 -34.04 23.85 24.34
CA SER A 305 -33.05 24.73 24.95
C SER A 305 -32.53 24.23 26.29
N ILE A 306 -33.42 23.71 27.15
CA ILE A 306 -33.10 23.29 28.53
C ILE A 306 -32.51 21.87 28.55
N GLN A 307 -33.19 20.88 27.96
CA GLN A 307 -32.79 19.48 28.16
C GLN A 307 -31.56 19.07 27.36
N LEU A 308 -31.38 19.64 26.17
CA LEU A 308 -30.36 19.16 25.25
C LEU A 308 -29.12 20.03 25.23
N SER A 309 -29.22 21.27 25.73
CA SER A 309 -28.19 22.31 25.54
C SER A 309 -27.77 22.47 24.06
N GLN A 310 -28.60 21.97 23.14
CA GLN A 310 -28.35 21.93 21.71
C GLN A 310 -28.84 23.18 21.04
N LEU A 311 -29.75 23.95 21.64
CA LEU A 311 -30.24 25.24 21.13
C LEU A 311 -30.11 26.32 22.21
N ILE A 312 -29.31 27.34 21.95
CA ILE A 312 -29.38 28.59 22.71
C ILE A 312 -30.34 29.50 21.97
N ALA A 313 -31.58 29.57 22.46
CA ALA A 313 -32.56 30.55 22.02
C ALA A 313 -32.40 31.82 22.89
N LYS A 314 -31.93 32.92 22.31
CA LYS A 314 -31.97 34.23 22.98
C LYS A 314 -33.12 35.04 22.43
N LEU A 315 -33.98 35.53 23.31
CA LEU A 315 -35.01 36.51 22.98
C LEU A 315 -34.40 37.91 23.08
N ILE A 316 -34.24 38.58 21.94
CA ILE A 316 -33.74 39.95 21.88
C ILE A 316 -34.94 40.89 21.79
N PHE A 317 -35.11 41.74 22.79
CA PHE A 317 -36.18 42.73 22.88
C PHE A 317 -35.73 44.08 22.27
N ASN A 318 -35.88 44.26 20.96
CA ASN A 318 -35.63 45.55 20.28
C ASN A 318 -36.85 45.92 19.43
N HIS A 319 -37.81 46.68 19.97
CA HIS A 319 -39.13 47.05 19.37
C HIS A 319 -40.01 45.88 18.82
N LYS A 320 -39.43 44.73 18.49
CA LYS A 320 -40.01 43.45 18.04
C LYS A 320 -39.20 42.31 18.67
N LEU A 321 -39.84 41.15 18.82
CA LEU A 321 -39.24 39.98 19.43
C LEU A 321 -38.47 39.14 18.38
N TYR A 322 -37.16 39.01 18.57
CA TYR A 322 -36.29 38.17 17.76
C TYR A 322 -35.82 36.96 18.54
N LEU A 323 -35.86 35.79 17.91
CA LEU A 323 -35.21 34.57 18.37
C LEU A 323 -33.84 34.45 17.70
N GLN A 324 -32.76 34.54 18.48
CA GLN A 324 -31.45 34.09 18.04
C GLN A 324 -31.31 32.61 18.38
N ILE A 325 -31.04 31.78 17.37
CA ILE A 325 -31.01 30.32 17.50
C ILE A 325 -29.56 29.88 17.25
N GLN A 326 -28.85 29.42 18.29
CA GLN A 326 -27.51 28.84 18.12
C GLN A 326 -27.56 27.36 18.44
N ILE A 327 -27.24 26.52 17.46
CA ILE A 327 -27.18 25.09 17.68
C ILE A 327 -25.79 24.59 18.11
N LYS A 328 -25.70 23.88 19.24
CA LYS A 328 -24.58 23.00 19.60
C LYS A 328 -24.89 21.57 19.15
N ILE A 329 -24.98 21.31 17.85
CA ILE A 329 -25.07 19.92 17.35
C ILE A 329 -23.67 19.37 17.24
N SER A 330 -23.43 18.28 17.95
CA SER A 330 -22.41 17.30 17.63
C SER A 330 -22.86 16.54 16.36
N ASN A 331 -22.14 16.76 15.26
CA ASN A 331 -21.90 15.83 14.15
C ASN A 331 -22.89 15.58 13.00
N ASP A 332 -24.10 16.14 12.92
CA ASP A 332 -24.92 15.93 11.71
C ASP A 332 -25.08 17.17 10.83
N GLN A 333 -24.22 17.23 9.81
CA GLN A 333 -24.34 18.04 8.59
C GLN A 333 -24.70 19.51 8.88
N GLN A 334 -23.70 20.25 9.34
CA GLN A 334 -23.70 21.70 9.28
C GLN A 334 -23.45 22.09 7.82
N ILE A 335 -24.50 22.54 7.12
CA ILE A 335 -24.35 23.10 5.77
C ILE A 335 -24.19 24.62 5.80
N LEU A 336 -24.46 25.37 6.89
CA LEU A 336 -24.44 26.85 6.75
C LEU A 336 -24.00 27.77 7.91
N PRO A 337 -23.43 27.29 9.04
CA PRO A 337 -22.54 28.19 9.82
C PRO A 337 -21.06 27.83 9.79
N SER A 338 -20.68 26.72 9.16
CA SER A 338 -19.30 26.23 9.17
C SER A 338 -18.46 26.79 8.02
N GLU A 339 -19.05 27.25 6.91
CA GLU A 339 -18.26 27.79 5.79
C GLU A 339 -17.50 29.08 6.15
N LEU A 340 -18.00 29.87 7.11
CA LEU A 340 -17.26 31.03 7.63
C LEU A 340 -16.28 30.67 8.76
N GLN A 341 -16.44 29.52 9.40
CA GLN A 341 -15.52 29.02 10.43
C GLN A 341 -14.52 27.98 9.87
N ASN A 342 -14.64 27.61 8.60
CA ASN A 342 -13.72 26.77 7.83
C ASN A 342 -12.43 27.52 7.41
N LEU A 343 -12.23 28.76 7.85
CA LEU A 343 -10.94 29.45 7.84
C LEU A 343 -10.09 29.14 9.10
N GLN A 344 -10.57 28.30 10.02
CA GLN A 344 -9.78 27.79 11.13
C GLN A 344 -9.49 26.30 10.89
N PRO A 345 -8.22 25.91 10.66
CA PRO A 345 -7.87 24.54 10.33
C PRO A 345 -7.96 23.69 11.60
N SER A 346 -9.03 22.93 11.77
CA SER A 346 -9.09 21.87 12.77
C SER A 346 -9.87 20.66 12.27
N ARG A 347 -9.12 19.83 11.54
CA ARG A 347 -9.03 18.36 11.55
C ARG A 347 -10.26 17.53 11.15
N THR A 348 -9.99 16.58 10.23
CA THR A 348 -10.72 15.34 9.84
C THR A 348 -11.41 15.30 8.49
N VAL A 349 -10.94 16.08 7.52
CA VAL A 349 -11.02 15.67 6.11
C VAL A 349 -9.57 15.41 5.69
N GLN A 350 -9.26 14.24 5.12
CA GLN A 350 -7.97 14.03 4.47
C GLN A 350 -7.69 15.23 3.58
N ASP A 351 -6.68 16.01 3.93
CA ASP A 351 -6.55 17.37 3.43
C ASP A 351 -6.51 17.32 1.90
N PRO A 352 -7.23 18.21 1.18
CA PRO A 352 -7.02 18.37 -0.25
C PRO A 352 -5.54 18.62 -0.59
N ILE A 353 -4.76 19.12 0.38
CA ILE A 353 -3.30 19.24 0.34
C ILE A 353 -2.60 17.87 0.36
N GLU A 354 -3.08 16.90 1.12
CA GLU A 354 -2.50 15.55 1.19
C GLU A 354 -2.86 14.72 -0.04
N GLN A 355 -4.08 14.88 -0.59
CA GLN A 355 -4.44 14.33 -1.90
C GLN A 355 -3.64 15.00 -3.03
N ALA A 356 -3.48 16.34 -3.00
CA ALA A 356 -2.64 17.05 -3.95
C ALA A 356 -1.18 16.62 -3.83
N LYS A 357 -0.65 16.41 -2.61
CA LYS A 357 0.71 15.86 -2.39
C LYS A 357 0.85 14.47 -2.99
N LYS A 358 -0.08 13.54 -2.73
CA LYS A 358 -0.04 12.20 -3.33
C LYS A 358 -0.09 12.24 -4.87
N GLN A 359 -0.90 13.13 -5.44
CA GLN A 359 -0.95 13.33 -6.88
C GLN A 359 0.36 13.94 -7.42
N LEU A 360 0.95 14.90 -6.70
CA LEU A 360 2.23 15.50 -7.06
C LEU A 360 3.38 14.49 -6.98
N ASP A 361 3.42 13.67 -5.93
CA ASP A 361 4.42 12.62 -5.72
C ASP A 361 4.33 11.54 -6.80
N SER A 362 3.11 11.11 -7.14
CA SER A 362 2.90 10.19 -8.27
C SER A 362 3.33 10.78 -9.61
N SER A 363 3.11 12.09 -9.81
CA SER A 363 3.51 12.79 -11.04
C SER A 363 5.03 12.94 -11.13
N ASN A 364 5.69 13.25 -10.01
CA ASN A 364 7.16 13.36 -9.92
C ASN A 364 7.85 12.02 -10.18
N LEU A 365 7.30 10.91 -9.66
CA LEU A 365 7.81 9.57 -9.95
C LEU A 365 7.78 9.27 -11.45
N VAL A 366 6.67 9.55 -12.14
CA VAL A 366 6.53 9.32 -13.59
C VAL A 366 7.53 10.17 -14.38
N ILE A 367 7.74 11.43 -14.00
CA ILE A 367 8.72 12.32 -14.64
C ILE A 367 10.15 11.78 -14.47
N LEU A 368 10.51 11.32 -13.26
CA LEU A 368 11.83 10.74 -12.97
C LEU A 368 12.08 9.46 -13.77
N THR A 369 11.10 8.56 -13.86
CA THR A 369 11.23 7.33 -14.66
C THR A 369 11.43 7.68 -16.14
N ARG A 370 10.66 8.63 -16.66
CA ARG A 370 10.78 9.09 -18.06
C ARG A 370 12.15 9.72 -18.33
N GLN A 371 12.68 10.52 -17.41
CA GLN A 371 14.03 11.08 -17.54
C GLN A 371 15.11 10.01 -17.53
N GLN A 372 14.99 8.99 -16.69
CA GLN A 372 15.92 7.85 -16.68
C GLN A 372 15.86 7.06 -17.99
N THR A 373 14.66 6.79 -18.52
CA THR A 373 14.53 6.12 -19.82
C THR A 373 15.13 6.94 -20.96
N LEU A 374 14.94 8.27 -20.97
CA LEU A 374 15.54 9.15 -21.97
C LEU A 374 17.07 9.21 -21.85
N LYS A 375 17.63 9.24 -20.63
CA LYS A 375 19.08 9.16 -20.42
C LYS A 375 19.66 7.84 -20.92
N ASN A 376 18.94 6.73 -20.70
CA ASN A 376 19.37 5.41 -21.17
C ASN A 376 19.30 5.30 -22.70
N LEU A 377 18.23 5.83 -23.32
CA LEU A 377 18.10 5.90 -24.77
C LEU A 377 19.17 6.80 -25.40
N ASN A 378 19.46 7.96 -24.81
CA ASN A 378 20.51 8.85 -25.30
C ASN A 378 21.89 8.19 -25.19
N ARG A 379 22.20 7.48 -24.09
CA ARG A 379 23.46 6.71 -23.96
C ARG A 379 23.61 5.60 -25.00
N LEU A 380 22.51 5.02 -25.47
CA LEU A 380 22.49 4.03 -26.54
C LEU A 380 22.58 4.69 -27.93
N ALA A 381 22.06 5.91 -28.06
CA ALA A 381 22.04 6.68 -29.29
C ALA A 381 23.28 7.57 -29.48
N ASP A 382 24.15 7.72 -28.47
CA ASP A 382 25.39 8.50 -28.56
C ASP A 382 26.30 7.91 -29.67
N PRO A 383 26.47 8.60 -30.81
CA PRO A 383 27.17 8.06 -31.97
C PRO A 383 28.65 7.77 -31.70
N ASP A 384 29.26 8.45 -30.72
CA ASP A 384 30.66 8.25 -30.33
C ASP A 384 30.88 6.95 -29.57
N LEU A 385 29.88 6.46 -28.82
CA LEU A 385 30.00 5.19 -28.08
C LEU A 385 29.82 3.99 -29.02
N VAL A 386 28.95 4.12 -30.02
CA VAL A 386 28.79 3.14 -31.10
C VAL A 386 30.04 3.08 -31.97
N LYS A 387 30.63 4.23 -32.33
CA LYS A 387 31.91 4.29 -33.05
C LYS A 387 33.05 3.66 -32.26
N LYS A 388 33.18 3.96 -30.96
CA LYS A 388 34.19 3.33 -30.10
C LYS A 388 34.09 1.81 -30.06
N LYS A 389 32.87 1.26 -29.89
CA LYS A 389 32.67 -0.19 -29.93
C LYS A 389 33.04 -0.79 -31.28
N LEU A 390 32.66 -0.13 -32.37
CA LEU A 390 33.02 -0.57 -33.73
C LEU A 390 34.53 -0.53 -33.97
N ASP A 391 35.23 0.49 -33.46
CA ASP A 391 36.67 0.63 -33.59
C ASP A 391 37.43 -0.36 -32.69
N GLU A 392 36.92 -0.67 -31.50
CA GLU A 392 37.42 -1.74 -30.63
C GLU A 392 37.31 -3.12 -31.31
N ASP A 393 36.17 -3.42 -31.93
CA ASP A 393 35.98 -4.69 -32.64
C ASP A 393 36.86 -4.77 -33.90
N LYS A 394 37.01 -3.67 -34.66
CA LYS A 394 37.98 -3.59 -35.77
C LYS A 394 39.42 -3.82 -35.30
N GLN A 395 39.81 -3.24 -34.16
CA GLN A 395 41.16 -3.41 -33.62
C GLN A 395 41.43 -4.86 -33.20
N LYS A 396 40.44 -5.55 -32.59
CA LYS A 396 40.56 -6.98 -32.24
C LYS A 396 40.77 -7.85 -33.48
N VAL A 397 39.97 -7.66 -34.53
CA VAL A 397 40.12 -8.41 -35.79
C VAL A 397 41.49 -8.16 -36.44
N ILE A 398 42.00 -6.92 -36.39
CA ILE A 398 43.34 -6.59 -36.91
C ILE A 398 44.45 -7.25 -36.08
N GLN A 399 44.30 -7.32 -34.75
CA GLN A 399 45.26 -8.00 -33.89
C GLN A 399 45.32 -9.49 -34.18
N GLU A 400 44.18 -10.15 -34.31
CA GLU A 400 44.09 -11.58 -34.67
C GLU A 400 44.76 -11.86 -36.03
N MET A 401 44.50 -11.03 -37.05
CA MET A 401 45.17 -11.17 -38.35
C MET A 401 46.68 -10.95 -38.30
N LYS A 402 47.18 -10.05 -37.45
CA LYS A 402 48.63 -9.82 -37.28
C LYS A 402 49.31 -10.99 -36.55
N GLU A 403 48.62 -11.62 -35.60
CA GLU A 403 49.11 -12.78 -34.88
C GLU A 403 49.29 -13.97 -35.82
N GLN A 404 48.29 -14.24 -36.67
CA GLN A 404 48.37 -15.30 -37.69
C GLN A 404 49.52 -15.06 -38.67
N ARG A 405 49.70 -13.82 -39.17
CA ARG A 405 50.83 -13.49 -40.05
C ARG A 405 52.19 -13.73 -39.40
N ARG A 406 52.36 -13.42 -38.11
CA ARG A 406 53.62 -13.69 -37.39
C ARG A 406 53.91 -15.18 -37.29
N GLN A 407 52.90 -16.00 -37.03
CA GLN A 407 53.05 -17.45 -36.97
C GLN A 407 53.47 -18.03 -38.34
N ASP A 408 52.87 -17.54 -39.43
CA ASP A 408 53.24 -17.96 -40.78
C ASP A 408 54.66 -17.52 -41.18
N GLU A 409 55.08 -16.31 -40.82
CA GLU A 409 56.45 -15.83 -41.05
C GLU A 409 57.51 -16.65 -40.29
N GLN A 410 57.20 -17.05 -39.05
CA GLN A 410 58.11 -17.91 -38.27
C GLN A 410 58.27 -19.30 -38.89
N ARG A 411 57.18 -19.89 -39.40
CA ARG A 411 57.24 -21.18 -40.11
C ARG A 411 58.13 -21.10 -41.35
N LYS A 412 58.00 -20.05 -42.16
CA LYS A 412 58.83 -19.84 -43.36
C LYS A 412 60.31 -19.66 -43.05
N LYS A 413 60.66 -18.94 -41.98
CA LYS A 413 62.07 -18.77 -41.57
C LYS A 413 62.72 -20.09 -41.15
N PHE A 414 61.98 -20.92 -40.40
CA PHE A 414 62.49 -22.24 -39.98
C PHE A 414 62.75 -23.18 -41.17
N GLU A 415 61.91 -23.10 -42.22
CA GLU A 415 62.14 -23.86 -43.46
C GLU A 415 63.37 -23.34 -44.24
N GLN A 416 63.59 -22.03 -44.30
CA GLN A 416 64.75 -21.44 -45.00
C GLN A 416 66.09 -21.75 -44.31
N GLU A 417 66.15 -21.73 -42.98
CA GLU A 417 67.38 -22.02 -42.22
C GLU A 417 67.88 -23.45 -42.46
N LYS A 418 66.96 -24.42 -42.55
CA LYS A 418 67.30 -25.81 -42.88
C LYS A 418 67.91 -25.98 -44.28
N ILE A 419 67.52 -25.15 -45.25
CA ILE A 419 68.06 -25.22 -46.62
C ILE A 419 69.46 -24.60 -46.67
N ALA A 420 69.67 -23.46 -45.99
CA ALA A 420 70.95 -22.76 -45.96
C ALA A 420 72.08 -23.60 -45.33
N ASP A 421 71.79 -24.36 -44.28
CA ASP A 421 72.78 -25.22 -43.61
C ASP A 421 73.29 -26.35 -44.52
N MET A 422 72.43 -26.90 -45.39
CA MET A 422 72.85 -27.91 -46.38
C MET A 422 73.72 -27.31 -47.49
N GLU A 423 73.44 -26.09 -47.94
CA GLU A 423 74.23 -25.42 -48.98
C GLU A 423 75.61 -24.96 -48.47
N ALA A 424 75.69 -24.47 -47.22
CA ALA A 424 76.94 -23.99 -46.64
C ALA A 424 78.04 -25.06 -46.56
N LYS A 425 77.67 -26.32 -46.25
CA LYS A 425 78.63 -27.44 -46.20
C LYS A 425 79.26 -27.73 -47.56
N LYS A 426 78.49 -27.67 -48.64
CA LYS A 426 79.00 -27.91 -50.01
C LYS A 426 79.89 -26.76 -50.51
N ALA A 427 79.60 -25.53 -50.12
CA ALA A 427 80.38 -24.37 -50.53
C ALA A 427 81.80 -24.34 -49.91
N GLN A 428 81.96 -24.81 -48.67
CA GLN A 428 83.26 -24.81 -47.99
C GLN A 428 84.30 -25.69 -48.70
N GLU A 429 83.89 -26.84 -49.23
CA GLU A 429 84.80 -27.77 -49.91
C GLU A 429 85.30 -27.22 -51.25
N MET A 430 84.42 -26.58 -52.04
CA MET A 430 84.82 -25.94 -53.30
C MET A 430 85.75 -24.74 -53.09
N ALA A 431 85.55 -23.97 -52.02
CA ALA A 431 86.33 -22.77 -51.72
C ALA A 431 87.82 -23.09 -51.43
N ILE A 432 88.10 -24.19 -50.73
CA ILE A 432 89.49 -24.59 -50.41
C ILE A 432 90.26 -24.92 -51.69
N ARG A 433 89.64 -25.64 -52.63
CA ARG A 433 90.24 -26.00 -53.91
C ARG A 433 90.49 -24.79 -54.81
N GLN A 434 89.53 -23.86 -54.86
CA GLN A 434 89.70 -22.61 -55.63
C GLN A 434 90.79 -21.71 -55.07
N LYS A 435 90.97 -21.65 -53.74
CA LYS A 435 92.01 -20.82 -53.11
C LYS A 435 93.41 -21.29 -53.50
N LEU A 436 93.65 -22.60 -53.47
CA LEU A 436 94.93 -23.18 -53.89
C LEU A 436 95.25 -22.92 -55.38
N LEU A 437 94.23 -23.00 -56.24
CA LEU A 437 94.38 -22.67 -57.67
C LEU A 437 94.66 -21.18 -57.88
N GLN A 438 93.97 -20.29 -57.15
CA GLN A 438 94.22 -18.85 -57.24
C GLN A 438 95.59 -18.46 -56.75
N ASP A 439 96.11 -19.09 -55.69
CA ASP A 439 97.43 -18.75 -55.18
C ASP A 439 98.52 -19.17 -56.20
N MET A 440 98.34 -20.30 -56.90
CA MET A 440 99.20 -20.67 -58.04
C MET A 440 99.09 -19.71 -59.24
N ILE A 441 97.91 -19.16 -59.52
CA ILE A 441 97.72 -18.21 -60.64
C ILE A 441 98.29 -16.83 -60.29
N LYS A 442 98.16 -16.39 -59.03
CA LYS A 442 98.71 -15.10 -58.55
C LYS A 442 100.23 -15.08 -58.56
N LEU A 443 100.88 -16.23 -58.39
CA LEU A 443 102.34 -16.35 -58.39
C LEU A 443 102.94 -16.65 -59.79
N LYS A 444 102.13 -16.75 -60.85
CA LYS A 444 102.57 -16.88 -62.26
C LYS A 444 103.04 -15.56 -62.92
N GLY A 445 103.28 -14.52 -62.15
CA GLY A 445 103.64 -13.18 -62.64
C GLY A 445 105.09 -12.75 -62.37
N GLY A 446 106.08 -13.44 -62.97
CA GLY A 446 107.46 -12.96 -63.21
C GLY A 446 108.33 -12.73 -61.96
N LYS A 447 109.42 -13.47 -61.72
CA LYS A 447 110.58 -13.67 -62.59
C LYS A 447 111.00 -15.15 -62.65
N TYR A 448 111.82 -15.44 -63.65
CA TYR A 448 112.03 -16.75 -64.24
C TYR A 448 112.83 -17.71 -63.35
N VAL A 449 112.15 -18.69 -62.75
CA VAL A 449 112.80 -19.81 -62.02
C VAL A 449 112.71 -21.09 -62.87
N THR A 450 113.86 -21.71 -63.13
CA THR A 450 113.96 -23.01 -63.81
C THR A 450 113.84 -24.16 -62.80
N PHE A 451 113.10 -25.22 -63.13
CA PHE A 451 112.97 -26.43 -62.30
C PHE A 451 113.25 -27.70 -63.11
N GLU A 452 113.89 -28.68 -62.48
CA GLU A 452 114.13 -30.02 -63.04
C GLU A 452 113.04 -30.98 -62.55
N ILE A 453 112.38 -31.67 -63.48
CA ILE A 453 111.47 -32.76 -63.18
C ILE A 453 111.94 -33.95 -64.02
N ASN A 454 112.30 -35.06 -63.36
CA ASN A 454 112.76 -36.30 -64.00
C ASN A 454 113.94 -36.14 -65.00
N GLY A 455 114.90 -35.26 -64.70
CA GLY A 455 116.17 -35.16 -65.44
C GLY A 455 116.17 -34.29 -66.70
N GLU A 456 115.04 -33.70 -67.11
CA GLU A 456 114.99 -32.73 -68.22
C GLU A 456 114.67 -31.30 -67.74
N ARG A 457 115.44 -30.31 -68.22
CA ARG A 457 115.22 -28.88 -67.95
C ARG A 457 114.16 -28.31 -68.88
N LYS A 458 112.97 -27.95 -68.36
CA LYS A 458 111.90 -27.28 -69.13
C LYS A 458 111.51 -25.93 -68.52
N LYS A 459 111.33 -24.92 -69.39
CA LYS A 459 110.88 -23.55 -69.06
C LYS A 459 109.34 -23.51 -68.94
N ILE A 460 108.83 -22.74 -67.97
CA ILE A 460 107.42 -22.77 -67.48
C ILE A 460 106.36 -22.36 -68.51
N GLU A 461 106.71 -21.73 -69.63
CA GLU A 461 105.72 -21.27 -70.63
C GLU A 461 104.96 -22.40 -71.35
N LEU A 462 105.44 -23.64 -71.31
CA LEU A 462 104.85 -24.74 -72.09
C LEU A 462 103.98 -25.72 -71.27
N LEU A 463 103.75 -25.48 -69.98
CA LEU A 463 102.91 -26.36 -69.15
C LEU A 463 101.44 -25.89 -69.12
N LYS A 464 100.60 -26.55 -69.94
CA LYS A 464 99.14 -26.40 -69.92
C LYS A 464 98.52 -27.01 -68.66
N VAL A 465 97.40 -26.43 -68.22
CA VAL A 465 96.63 -26.71 -66.99
C VAL A 465 96.36 -28.19 -66.75
N TYR A 466 96.26 -29.00 -67.81
CA TYR A 466 96.02 -30.43 -67.72
C TYR A 466 97.14 -31.22 -67.03
N HIS A 467 98.40 -30.78 -67.07
CA HIS A 467 99.49 -31.49 -66.38
C HIS A 467 99.48 -31.32 -64.85
N LEU A 468 98.65 -30.40 -64.31
CA LEU A 468 98.54 -30.11 -62.87
C LEU A 468 97.42 -30.89 -62.18
N LEU A 469 96.56 -31.59 -62.93
CA LEU A 469 95.45 -32.38 -62.37
C LEU A 469 95.92 -33.70 -61.74
N ASN A 470 97.10 -34.19 -62.11
CA ASN A 470 97.66 -35.45 -61.64
C ASN A 470 98.78 -35.26 -60.60
N ILE A 471 98.86 -34.09 -59.96
CA ILE A 471 99.88 -33.78 -58.94
C ILE A 471 99.17 -33.53 -57.61
N ASP A 472 99.61 -34.22 -56.54
CA ASP A 472 99.01 -34.13 -55.20
C ASP A 472 99.06 -32.72 -54.58
N THR A 473 98.08 -32.41 -53.73
CA THR A 473 97.90 -31.10 -53.07
C THR A 473 99.11 -30.65 -52.24
N GLY A 474 100.01 -31.56 -51.85
CA GLY A 474 101.25 -31.24 -51.13
C GLY A 474 102.30 -30.53 -52.01
N ILE A 475 102.51 -31.00 -53.25
CA ILE A 475 103.55 -30.46 -54.16
C ILE A 475 103.19 -29.04 -54.63
N LEU A 476 101.89 -28.74 -54.70
CA LEU A 476 101.35 -27.42 -55.02
C LEU A 476 101.77 -26.34 -54.00
N GLN A 477 101.87 -26.69 -52.71
CA GLN A 477 102.18 -25.73 -51.65
C GLN A 477 103.66 -25.32 -51.64
N ASP A 478 104.58 -26.21 -52.02
CA ASP A 478 106.02 -25.93 -52.00
C ASP A 478 106.48 -25.03 -53.15
N ILE A 479 105.85 -25.13 -54.32
CA ILE A 479 106.11 -24.23 -55.46
C ILE A 479 105.71 -22.80 -55.08
N ASN A 480 104.60 -22.63 -54.35
CA ASN A 480 104.10 -21.31 -53.98
C ASN A 480 105.04 -20.54 -53.05
N LYS A 481 105.66 -21.23 -52.08
CA LYS A 481 106.58 -20.58 -51.13
C LYS A 481 107.81 -19.98 -51.80
N LYS A 482 108.39 -20.66 -52.79
CA LYS A 482 109.60 -20.17 -53.49
C LYS A 482 109.33 -18.90 -54.30
N PHE A 483 108.11 -18.71 -54.80
CA PHE A 483 107.75 -17.51 -55.55
C PHE A 483 107.55 -16.27 -54.67
N GLU A 484 107.06 -16.42 -53.44
CA GLU A 484 106.83 -15.26 -52.54
C GLU A 484 108.13 -14.56 -52.08
N GLU A 485 109.25 -15.28 -52.03
CA GLU A 485 110.53 -14.72 -51.59
C GLU A 485 111.15 -13.76 -52.62
N GLU A 486 110.93 -13.97 -53.92
CA GLU A 486 111.47 -13.11 -54.97
C GLU A 486 110.69 -11.80 -55.15
N ALA A 487 109.38 -11.79 -54.88
CA ALA A 487 108.53 -10.60 -55.03
C ALA A 487 108.92 -9.46 -54.06
N LYS A 488 109.42 -9.78 -52.86
CA LYS A 488 109.76 -8.78 -51.83
C LYS A 488 110.94 -7.88 -52.21
N LYS A 489 111.92 -8.39 -52.97
CA LYS A 489 113.10 -7.60 -53.39
C LYS A 489 112.78 -6.47 -54.38
N GLY A 490 111.66 -6.53 -55.10
CA GLY A 490 111.31 -5.53 -56.12
C GLY A 490 110.62 -4.25 -55.60
N ALA A 491 110.12 -4.24 -54.36
CA ALA A 491 109.36 -3.11 -53.82
C ALA A 491 110.25 -1.98 -53.27
N ASP A 492 111.44 -2.30 -52.77
CA ASP A 492 112.33 -1.36 -52.08
C ASP A 492 112.94 -0.29 -53.03
N ASP A 493 113.21 -0.64 -54.29
CA ASP A 493 113.81 0.27 -55.29
C ASP A 493 112.90 1.43 -55.72
N LYS A 494 111.57 1.29 -55.54
CA LYS A 494 110.60 2.31 -55.97
C LYS A 494 110.49 3.47 -54.97
N TYR A 495 110.79 3.23 -53.69
CA TYR A 495 110.65 4.20 -52.61
C TYR A 495 111.74 5.28 -52.59
N LEU A 496 112.94 4.97 -53.11
CA LEU A 496 114.08 5.87 -53.11
C LEU A 496 113.95 7.04 -54.11
N ARG A 497 113.17 6.86 -55.19
CA ARG A 497 113.04 7.84 -56.28
C ARG A 497 112.08 8.98 -55.97
N THR A 498 111.10 8.78 -55.10
CA THR A 498 110.12 9.80 -54.70
C THR A 498 110.68 10.83 -53.72
N PHE A 499 111.67 10.46 -52.90
CA PHE A 499 112.21 11.34 -51.87
C PHE A 499 113.01 12.54 -52.42
N LYS A 500 113.77 12.35 -53.51
CA LYS A 500 114.60 13.41 -54.12
C LYS A 500 113.80 14.51 -54.81
N LYS A 501 112.52 14.29 -55.14
CA LYS A 501 111.70 15.22 -55.94
C LYS A 501 111.05 16.33 -55.11
N ASN A 502 110.85 16.10 -53.80
CA ASN A 502 110.21 17.07 -52.91
C ASN A 502 111.16 18.13 -52.35
N ASP A 503 112.46 17.82 -52.23
CA ASP A 503 113.48 18.70 -51.62
C ASP A 503 113.80 19.95 -52.48
N TYR A 504 113.62 19.86 -53.80
CA TYR A 504 113.84 20.99 -54.73
C TYR A 504 112.72 22.04 -54.70
N ILE A 505 111.53 21.69 -54.22
CA ILE A 505 110.34 22.56 -54.26
C ILE A 505 110.34 23.56 -53.08
N GLU A 506 111.06 23.29 -51.98
CA GLU A 506 111.03 24.11 -50.76
C GLU A 506 111.99 25.33 -50.73
N ARG A 507 112.93 25.50 -51.67
CA ARG A 507 113.97 26.56 -51.60
C ARG A 507 113.66 27.90 -52.32
N GLU A 508 112.61 28.03 -53.12
CA GLU A 508 112.46 29.16 -54.08
C GLU A 508 111.60 30.38 -53.66
N ASN A 509 110.98 30.48 -52.47
CA ASN A 509 110.03 31.58 -52.16
C ASN A 509 110.26 32.30 -50.80
N PRO A 510 110.79 33.54 -50.78
CA PRO A 510 110.86 34.39 -49.59
C PRO A 510 110.08 35.74 -49.74
N ARG A 511 108.87 35.84 -49.15
CA ARG A 511 108.17 37.06 -48.61
C ARG A 511 106.63 36.93 -48.63
N SER A 512 106.05 36.47 -47.51
CA SER A 512 104.71 36.82 -46.99
C SER A 512 104.58 36.17 -45.61
N GLN A 513 105.10 36.81 -44.55
CA GLN A 513 104.43 37.84 -43.74
C GLN A 513 103.08 37.39 -43.16
N LEU A 514 103.12 37.09 -41.85
CA LEU A 514 102.19 37.61 -40.83
C LEU A 514 100.68 37.55 -41.13
N ALA A 515 100.08 36.36 -41.08
CA ALA A 515 98.72 36.16 -40.59
C ALA A 515 98.44 34.64 -40.42
N GLY A 516 98.28 34.17 -39.17
CA GLY A 516 97.88 32.77 -38.91
C GLY A 516 98.54 32.09 -37.71
N LEU A 517 99.07 32.83 -36.75
CA LEU A 517 99.39 32.27 -35.42
C LEU A 517 98.19 32.50 -34.49
N LYS A 518 97.61 31.38 -34.03
CA LYS A 518 96.65 31.15 -32.93
C LYS A 518 95.26 30.70 -33.39
N ILE A 519 94.75 29.68 -32.67
CA ILE A 519 93.43 29.02 -32.78
C ILE A 519 93.51 27.89 -33.85
N ILE A 520 93.65 26.59 -33.56
CA ILE A 520 92.99 25.74 -32.54
C ILE A 520 93.97 24.66 -32.06
N LEU A 521 94.24 24.66 -30.76
CA LEU A 521 95.02 23.67 -30.04
C LEU A 521 94.12 22.53 -29.53
N LYS A 522 94.66 21.30 -29.60
CA LYS A 522 94.41 20.14 -28.72
C LYS A 522 93.07 19.40 -28.87
N GLN A 523 93.13 18.22 -29.49
CA GLN A 523 93.00 16.94 -28.76
C GLN A 523 93.75 15.81 -29.49
N PRO A 524 94.51 14.97 -28.78
CA PRO A 524 95.16 13.81 -29.39
C PRO A 524 94.95 12.50 -28.60
N LYS A 525 95.56 11.45 -29.15
CA LYS A 525 96.21 10.28 -28.47
C LYS A 525 95.45 8.95 -28.36
N LYS A 526 95.95 8.03 -29.20
CA LYS A 526 96.22 6.61 -28.99
C LYS A 526 96.36 6.20 -27.50
N SER A 527 95.77 5.07 -27.11
CA SER A 527 96.47 3.78 -26.95
C SER A 527 95.67 2.78 -26.11
N ILE A 528 95.35 1.63 -26.71
CA ILE A 528 95.41 0.26 -26.18
C ILE A 528 95.40 0.15 -24.64
N LYS A 529 94.22 -0.08 -24.06
CA LYS A 529 93.95 -0.80 -22.80
C LYS A 529 92.44 -1.08 -22.73
N ASN A 530 92.06 -2.24 -22.21
CA ASN A 530 90.69 -2.64 -21.79
C ASN A 530 89.88 -3.56 -22.72
N ASN A 531 90.50 -4.68 -23.10
CA ASN A 531 89.80 -5.96 -23.26
C ASN A 531 89.33 -6.59 -21.91
N SER A 532 89.48 -5.89 -20.78
CA SER A 532 89.09 -6.34 -19.44
C SER A 532 87.76 -5.75 -18.93
N ILE A 533 87.18 -4.75 -19.62
CA ILE A 533 85.97 -4.05 -19.14
C ILE A 533 84.68 -4.65 -19.73
N LYS A 534 84.77 -5.45 -20.81
CA LYS A 534 83.62 -6.17 -21.39
C LYS A 534 83.18 -7.40 -20.60
N GLN A 535 84.02 -7.97 -19.73
CA GLN A 535 83.65 -9.10 -18.88
C GLN A 535 83.09 -8.68 -17.50
N THR A 536 83.51 -7.53 -16.96
CA THR A 536 83.03 -7.03 -15.65
C THR A 536 81.70 -6.27 -15.72
N GLN A 537 81.28 -5.75 -16.88
CA GLN A 537 79.98 -5.09 -17.03
C GLN A 537 78.80 -6.06 -17.25
N ASN A 538 79.06 -7.26 -17.81
CA ASN A 538 78.01 -8.27 -18.02
C ASN A 538 77.70 -9.06 -16.73
N GLN A 539 78.68 -9.26 -15.83
CA GLN A 539 78.45 -9.92 -14.54
C GLN A 539 77.74 -9.00 -13.51
N LYS A 540 78.01 -7.67 -13.52
CA LYS A 540 77.32 -6.72 -12.64
C LYS A 540 75.87 -6.44 -13.04
N LYS A 541 75.51 -6.51 -14.32
CA LYS A 541 74.10 -6.35 -14.77
C LYS A 541 73.23 -7.57 -14.47
N ALA A 542 73.78 -8.79 -14.53
CA ALA A 542 73.04 -10.00 -14.15
C ALA A 542 72.76 -10.06 -12.64
N GLN A 543 73.70 -9.63 -11.79
CA GLN A 543 73.52 -9.58 -10.33
C GLN A 543 72.53 -8.49 -9.88
N LEU A 544 72.46 -7.35 -10.57
CA LEU A 544 71.47 -6.29 -10.28
C LEU A 544 70.04 -6.65 -10.72
N MET A 545 69.86 -7.46 -11.77
CA MET A 545 68.54 -7.97 -12.14
C MET A 545 68.04 -9.05 -11.16
N HIS A 546 68.92 -9.91 -10.64
CA HIS A 546 68.53 -10.93 -9.67
C HIS A 546 68.17 -10.34 -8.30
N LEU A 547 68.83 -9.24 -7.89
CA LEU A 547 68.52 -8.53 -6.64
C LEU A 547 67.19 -7.77 -6.71
N ASN A 548 66.86 -7.18 -7.87
CA ASN A 548 65.56 -6.51 -8.07
C ASN A 548 64.37 -7.49 -8.17
N ILE A 549 64.60 -8.74 -8.57
CA ILE A 549 63.55 -9.77 -8.56
C ILE A 549 63.34 -10.34 -7.15
N MET A 550 64.39 -10.43 -6.32
CA MET A 550 64.26 -10.86 -4.91
C MET A 550 63.61 -9.80 -4.00
N ILE A 551 63.86 -8.51 -4.21
CA ILE A 551 63.25 -7.43 -3.39
C ILE A 551 61.75 -7.23 -3.69
N ILE A 552 61.26 -7.64 -4.87
CA ILE A 552 59.83 -7.55 -5.22
C ILE A 552 59.04 -8.78 -4.73
N LEU A 553 59.72 -9.89 -4.38
CA LEU A 553 59.08 -11.10 -3.83
C LEU A 553 59.07 -11.17 -2.29
N GLU A 554 59.74 -10.25 -1.58
CA GLU A 554 59.71 -10.14 -0.10
C GLU A 554 58.83 -8.98 0.43
N ILE A 555 58.08 -8.26 -0.44
CA ILE A 555 57.08 -7.23 -0.05
C ILE A 555 55.67 -7.60 -0.57
N SER A 556 55.45 -8.87 -0.90
CA SER A 556 54.13 -9.46 -1.18
C SER A 556 53.70 -10.42 -0.09
#